data_AF-A0A7M3MWI5-F1
#
_entry.id   AF-A0A7M3MWI5-F1
#
_cell.length_a   1.000
_cell.length_b   1.000
_cell.length_c   1.000
_cell.angle_alpha   90.00
_cell.angle_beta   90.00
_cell.angle_gamma   90.00
#
_symmetry.space_group_name_H-M   'P 1'
#
loop_
_entity.id
_entity.type
_entity.pdbx_description
1 polymer ?
#
loop_
_entity_poly.entity_id
_entity_poly.type
_entity_poly.pdbx_seq_one_letter_code
_entity_poly.pdbx_strand_id
1 'polypeptide(L)'
;MSMSGISIRMEGIFWEAPEFIERWVSQKRDEEPFPSLMRNDDKGPDETTAVVDLVPLSEVSINSKQFRIISVTERTTPFDRLLAPPGQEKNLPKLAQSMNIFTLEDRSVKQWKQVASTEADVIQTKAELKAAMDDEKRGFLVPWWFNSKAFTSRGWIETELHAAEFTPRAGAGCWAFIDRGQTPDSALPVLRELHHPATVVLTNAERRLLRDFEKEDQEIIGILIDRPTEDKYHLYICIEDKAERKIKYLDYPCTAIGNLNEEVFRLIDEYFEPEKKQ
;
A
#
# COMPACT_ATOMS: atom_id res chain seq x y z
N MET A 1 51.94 24.43 -22.92
CA MET A 1 51.18 24.64 -21.67
C MET A 1 49.87 23.86 -21.81
N SER A 2 49.86 22.61 -21.33
CA SER A 2 48.68 21.73 -21.35
C SER A 2 48.18 21.58 -19.92
N MET A 3 46.88 21.85 -19.71
CA MET A 3 46.22 21.68 -18.41
C MET A 3 46.22 20.19 -18.02
N SER A 4 46.78 19.90 -16.85
CA SER A 4 46.70 18.60 -16.18
C SER A 4 45.28 18.40 -15.65
N GLY A 5 44.54 17.45 -16.25
CA GLY A 5 43.25 17.00 -15.75
C GLY A 5 43.41 16.26 -14.43
N ILE A 6 42.65 16.69 -13.42
CA ILE A 6 42.50 15.98 -12.15
C ILE A 6 41.65 14.74 -12.42
N SER A 7 42.26 13.56 -12.32
CA SER A 7 41.59 12.27 -12.35
C SER A 7 41.08 11.96 -10.94
N ILE A 8 39.78 12.17 -10.70
CA ILE A 8 39.12 11.65 -9.51
C ILE A 8 38.76 10.19 -9.79
N ARG A 9 39.53 9.26 -9.21
CA ARG A 9 39.12 7.86 -9.09
C ARG A 9 38.09 7.79 -7.96
N MET A 10 36.82 7.65 -8.30
CA MET A 10 35.82 7.17 -7.35
C MET A 10 35.99 5.66 -7.24
N GLU A 11 36.63 5.23 -6.16
CA GLU A 11 36.56 3.83 -5.73
C GLU A 11 35.09 3.54 -5.38
N GLY A 12 34.49 2.62 -6.12
CA GLY A 12 33.10 2.23 -5.97
C GLY A 12 32.85 1.61 -4.60
N ILE A 13 32.14 2.34 -3.75
CA ILE A 13 31.39 1.73 -2.66
C ILE A 13 30.21 1.01 -3.34
N PHE A 14 30.37 -0.30 -3.55
CA PHE A 14 29.26 -1.19 -3.85
C PHE A 14 28.29 -1.13 -2.66
N TRP A 15 27.28 -0.27 -2.75
CA TRP A 15 26.09 -0.41 -1.92
C TRP A 15 25.35 -1.61 -2.49
N GLU A 16 25.53 -2.77 -1.85
CA GLU A 16 24.63 -3.91 -2.05
C GLU A 16 23.19 -3.39 -1.97
N ALA A 17 22.40 -3.66 -3.02
CA ALA A 17 21.00 -3.26 -3.03
C ALA A 17 20.33 -3.82 -1.76
N PRO A 18 19.50 -3.03 -1.04
CA PRO A 18 18.91 -3.47 0.22
C PRO A 18 18.12 -4.77 0.01
N GLU A 19 18.67 -5.88 0.50
CA GLU A 19 18.03 -7.19 0.39
C GLU A 19 16.77 -7.26 1.26
N PHE A 20 15.72 -7.88 0.74
CA PHE A 20 14.45 -8.06 1.45
C PHE A 20 14.64 -9.10 2.58
N ILE A 21 14.39 -8.70 3.83
CA ILE A 21 14.58 -9.58 5.00
C ILE A 21 13.33 -10.46 5.19
N GLU A 22 13.34 -11.68 4.65
CA GLU A 22 12.33 -12.72 4.90
C GLU A 22 12.89 -13.81 5.85
N ARG A 23 12.20 -14.09 6.97
CA ARG A 23 12.52 -15.20 7.90
C ARG A 23 11.49 -16.34 7.76
N TRP A 24 12.02 -17.56 7.68
CA TRP A 24 11.32 -18.83 7.48
C TRP A 24 10.67 -19.37 8.78
N VAL A 25 9.37 -19.69 8.80
CA VAL A 25 8.71 -20.52 9.85
C VAL A 25 7.45 -21.25 9.31
N SER A 26 7.58 -22.39 8.63
CA SER A 26 6.45 -23.21 8.09
C SER A 26 5.07 -23.10 8.78
N GLN A 27 3.99 -22.89 8.01
CA GLN A 27 2.74 -23.69 8.07
C GLN A 27 1.69 -23.34 6.98
N LYS A 28 0.89 -24.36 6.66
CA LYS A 28 -0.10 -24.50 5.58
C LYS A 28 -1.43 -23.77 5.85
N ARG A 29 -2.11 -23.29 4.79
CA ARG A 29 -3.50 -23.67 4.43
C ARG A 29 -4.01 -22.95 3.18
N ASP A 30 -4.92 -23.65 2.51
CA ASP A 30 -5.65 -23.37 1.28
C ASP A 30 -6.91 -22.52 1.53
N GLU A 31 -7.22 -21.59 0.61
CA GLU A 31 -8.55 -21.14 0.16
C GLU A 31 -8.37 -20.00 -0.88
N GLU A 32 -9.14 -20.00 -1.98
CA GLU A 32 -8.94 -19.10 -3.14
C GLU A 32 -9.53 -17.69 -2.93
N PRO A 33 -8.70 -16.62 -2.92
CA PRO A 33 -9.15 -15.22 -2.91
C PRO A 33 -9.24 -14.64 -4.33
N PHE A 34 -9.66 -13.37 -4.43
CA PHE A 34 -9.78 -12.55 -5.66
C PHE A 34 -8.72 -12.91 -6.72
N PRO A 35 -9.13 -13.09 -8.01
CA PRO A 35 -8.22 -13.53 -9.04
C PRO A 35 -7.06 -12.54 -9.19
N SER A 36 -5.84 -13.06 -9.01
CA SER A 36 -4.59 -12.45 -9.46
C SER A 36 -4.84 -11.83 -10.84
N LEU A 37 -4.48 -10.55 -10.98
CA LEU A 37 -4.81 -9.76 -12.17
C LEU A 37 -4.11 -10.24 -13.44
N MET A 38 -3.20 -11.22 -13.38
CA MET A 38 -2.63 -11.88 -14.57
C MET A 38 -2.29 -13.36 -14.29
N ARG A 39 -3.27 -14.26 -14.43
CA ARG A 39 -2.99 -15.66 -14.81
C ARG A 39 -3.23 -15.79 -16.31
N ASN A 40 -2.16 -15.92 -17.08
CA ASN A 40 -2.27 -16.31 -18.48
C ASN A 40 -2.56 -17.82 -18.53
N ASP A 41 -3.85 -18.18 -18.56
CA ASP A 41 -4.31 -19.54 -18.82
C ASP A 41 -4.25 -19.83 -20.33
N ASP A 42 -3.05 -19.79 -20.94
CA ASP A 42 -2.83 -20.29 -22.29
C ASP A 42 -1.91 -21.52 -22.24
N LYS A 43 -2.52 -22.69 -22.44
CA LYS A 43 -1.84 -23.98 -22.57
C LYS A 43 -1.26 -24.11 -23.98
N GLY A 44 0.04 -23.88 -24.11
CA GLY A 44 0.90 -24.41 -25.17
C GLY A 44 2.04 -25.22 -24.54
N PRO A 45 2.45 -26.37 -25.10
CA PRO A 45 3.63 -27.08 -24.63
C PRO A 45 4.89 -26.42 -25.21
N ASP A 46 5.98 -26.44 -24.44
CA ASP A 46 7.31 -25.86 -24.70
C ASP A 46 7.43 -24.33 -24.58
N GLU A 47 7.49 -23.87 -23.33
CA GLU A 47 8.51 -22.96 -22.81
C GLU A 47 8.42 -23.03 -21.29
N THR A 48 9.55 -23.10 -20.57
CA THR A 48 9.57 -22.94 -19.11
C THR A 48 9.18 -21.50 -18.78
N THR A 49 7.89 -21.20 -18.85
CA THR A 49 7.33 -19.89 -18.53
C THR A 49 7.50 -19.69 -17.04
N ALA A 50 8.32 -18.71 -16.66
CA ALA A 50 8.43 -18.27 -15.28
C ALA A 50 7.03 -17.96 -14.74
N VAL A 51 6.56 -18.72 -13.75
CA VAL A 51 5.29 -18.44 -13.08
C VAL A 51 5.56 -17.38 -12.01
N VAL A 52 5.61 -16.12 -12.44
CA VAL A 52 5.77 -14.96 -11.56
C VAL A 52 4.43 -14.23 -11.51
N ASP A 53 3.92 -14.04 -10.30
CA ASP A 53 2.71 -13.24 -10.10
C ASP A 53 3.10 -11.76 -10.00
N LEU A 54 2.42 -10.90 -10.75
CA LEU A 54 2.47 -9.45 -10.55
C LEU A 54 1.25 -9.02 -9.73
N VAL A 55 1.47 -8.54 -8.51
CA VAL A 55 0.39 -8.17 -7.58
C VAL A 55 0.67 -6.82 -6.91
N PRO A 56 -0.35 -6.07 -6.47
CA PRO A 56 -0.13 -4.86 -5.69
C PRO A 56 0.58 -5.23 -4.38
N LEU A 57 1.70 -4.56 -4.04
CA LEU A 57 2.47 -4.91 -2.84
C LEU A 57 1.64 -4.78 -1.55
N SER A 58 0.62 -3.91 -1.55
CA SER A 58 -0.32 -3.74 -0.45
C SER A 58 -1.22 -4.94 -0.16
N GLU A 59 -1.42 -5.83 -1.14
CA GLU A 59 -2.17 -7.08 -0.98
C GLU A 59 -1.27 -8.25 -0.55
N VAL A 60 0.05 -8.03 -0.53
CA VAL A 60 1.02 -9.07 -0.23
C VAL A 60 1.16 -9.21 1.27
N SER A 61 0.75 -10.37 1.79
CA SER A 61 0.88 -10.68 3.21
C SER A 61 2.29 -10.41 3.74
N ILE A 62 2.37 -9.77 4.90
CA ILE A 62 3.64 -9.45 5.58
C ILE A 62 4.27 -10.72 6.20
N ASN A 63 3.46 -11.75 6.44
CA ASN A 63 3.84 -12.96 7.19
C ASN A 63 3.80 -14.23 6.32
N SER A 64 4.08 -14.13 5.02
CA SER A 64 4.05 -15.30 4.14
C SER A 64 5.40 -15.98 4.02
N LYS A 65 5.39 -17.31 4.11
CA LYS A 65 6.54 -18.18 3.78
C LYS A 65 6.33 -18.96 2.48
N GLN A 66 5.24 -18.67 1.79
CA GLN A 66 4.81 -19.40 0.60
C GLN A 66 5.32 -18.75 -0.69
N PHE A 67 5.98 -17.61 -0.56
CA PHE A 67 6.49 -16.86 -1.70
C PHE A 67 7.68 -16.01 -1.32
N ARG A 68 8.41 -15.57 -2.34
CA ARG A 68 9.50 -14.59 -2.26
C ARG A 68 9.14 -13.38 -3.12
N ILE A 69 9.30 -12.17 -2.58
CA ILE A 69 9.27 -10.96 -3.42
C ILE A 69 10.61 -10.85 -4.14
N ILE A 70 10.60 -10.95 -5.48
CA ILE A 70 11.81 -10.84 -6.31
C ILE A 70 12.17 -9.37 -6.49
N SER A 71 11.18 -8.56 -6.85
CA SER A 71 11.34 -7.13 -7.14
C SER A 71 10.06 -6.36 -6.87
N VAL A 72 10.24 -5.05 -6.66
CA VAL A 72 9.17 -4.08 -6.43
C VAL A 72 9.37 -2.93 -7.39
N THR A 73 8.31 -2.50 -8.06
CA THR A 73 8.37 -1.41 -9.04
C THR A 73 8.58 -0.05 -8.39
N GLU A 74 8.87 0.96 -9.19
CA GLU A 74 8.75 2.35 -8.77
C GLU A 74 7.35 2.61 -8.18
N ARG A 75 7.29 3.43 -7.13
CA ARG A 75 6.04 3.86 -6.51
C ARG A 75 5.45 4.99 -7.35
N THR A 76 4.21 4.81 -7.77
CA THR A 76 3.44 5.80 -8.52
C THR A 76 2.52 6.57 -7.57
N THR A 77 1.21 6.34 -7.63
CA THR A 77 0.22 6.96 -6.76
C THR A 77 -0.20 5.97 -5.66
N PRO A 78 0.14 6.20 -4.38
CA PRO A 78 -0.24 5.30 -3.30
C PRO A 78 -1.66 5.57 -2.75
N PHE A 79 -2.30 6.64 -3.21
CA PHE A 79 -3.54 7.15 -2.63
C PHE A 79 -4.78 6.36 -3.05
N ASP A 80 -5.68 6.18 -2.10
CA ASP A 80 -7.03 5.73 -2.38
C ASP A 80 -7.80 6.79 -3.18
N ARG A 81 -8.84 6.34 -3.87
CA ARG A 81 -9.66 7.19 -4.71
C ARG A 81 -11.12 7.08 -4.30
N LEU A 82 -11.78 8.23 -4.28
CA LEU A 82 -13.23 8.34 -4.21
C LEU A 82 -13.79 8.48 -5.63
N LEU A 83 -14.66 7.54 -6.01
CA LEU A 83 -15.45 7.59 -7.23
C LEU A 83 -16.85 8.07 -6.88
N ALA A 84 -17.24 9.23 -7.40
CA ALA A 84 -18.55 9.82 -7.21
C ALA A 84 -19.33 9.86 -8.54
N PRO A 85 -20.67 9.67 -8.51
CA PRO A 85 -21.50 9.75 -9.69
C PRO A 85 -21.50 11.18 -10.27
N PRO A 86 -21.82 11.32 -11.58
CA PRO A 86 -21.85 12.63 -12.24
C PRO A 86 -22.82 13.59 -11.54
N GLY A 87 -22.47 14.88 -11.52
CA GLY A 87 -23.29 15.93 -10.92
C GLY A 87 -23.12 16.12 -9.41
N GLN A 88 -22.33 15.26 -8.75
CA GLN A 88 -21.98 15.42 -7.33
C GLN A 88 -20.82 16.40 -7.14
N GLU A 89 -20.77 17.02 -5.95
CA GLU A 89 -19.66 17.89 -5.58
C GLU A 89 -18.36 17.11 -5.35
N LYS A 90 -17.20 17.70 -5.66
CA LYS A 90 -15.87 17.05 -5.47
C LYS A 90 -15.34 17.11 -4.03
N ASN A 91 -16.11 17.68 -3.11
CA ASN A 91 -15.66 17.95 -1.75
C ASN A 91 -15.98 16.76 -0.85
N LEU A 92 -14.94 16.13 -0.31
CA LEU A 92 -15.04 14.94 0.55
C LEU A 92 -16.00 15.13 1.74
N PRO A 93 -15.88 16.19 2.58
CA PRO A 93 -16.86 16.47 3.65
C PRO A 93 -18.32 16.51 3.21
N LYS A 94 -18.61 17.08 2.03
CA LYS A 94 -19.99 17.14 1.53
C LYS A 94 -20.48 15.80 1.03
N LEU A 95 -19.64 15.07 0.28
CA LEU A 95 -19.94 13.69 -0.15
C LEU A 95 -20.19 12.78 1.05
N ALA A 96 -19.39 12.93 2.10
CA ALA A 96 -19.48 12.17 3.35
C ALA A 96 -20.80 12.38 4.13
N GLN A 97 -21.54 13.46 3.86
CA GLN A 97 -22.83 13.72 4.51
C GLN A 97 -24.02 13.14 3.76
N SER A 98 -23.93 13.00 2.44
CA SER A 98 -25.08 12.70 1.58
C SER A 98 -24.97 11.40 0.80
N MET A 99 -23.82 10.72 0.86
CA MET A 99 -23.53 9.55 0.02
C MET A 99 -23.27 8.31 0.87
N ASN A 100 -23.91 7.21 0.46
CA ASN A 100 -23.52 5.89 0.94
C ASN A 100 -22.33 5.41 0.11
N ILE A 101 -21.31 4.91 0.79
CA ILE A 101 -20.08 4.49 0.15
C ILE A 101 -19.96 2.98 0.13
N PHE A 102 -19.45 2.48 -0.98
CA PHE A 102 -18.99 1.11 -1.11
C PHE A 102 -17.47 1.07 -1.15
N THR A 103 -16.88 0.03 -0.59
CA THR A 103 -15.42 -0.15 -0.60
C THR A 103 -15.05 -1.61 -0.84
N LEU A 104 -13.81 -1.85 -1.25
CA LEU A 104 -13.24 -3.18 -1.38
C LEU A 104 -12.51 -3.63 -0.11
N GLU A 105 -12.27 -2.71 0.83
CA GLU A 105 -11.42 -2.95 2.00
C GLU A 105 -12.09 -2.52 3.31
N ASP A 106 -11.97 -3.36 4.33
CA ASP A 106 -12.41 -3.08 5.71
C ASP A 106 -11.67 -1.88 6.33
N ARG A 107 -10.37 -1.72 6.02
CA ARG A 107 -9.59 -0.51 6.39
C ARG A 107 -10.32 0.76 5.98
N SER A 108 -10.85 0.80 4.76
CA SER A 108 -11.55 1.97 4.25
C SER A 108 -12.89 2.18 4.95
N VAL A 109 -13.60 1.11 5.34
CA VAL A 109 -14.81 1.22 6.16
C VAL A 109 -14.50 1.89 7.50
N LYS A 110 -13.43 1.42 8.15
CA LYS A 110 -12.97 1.97 9.43
C LYS A 110 -12.67 3.47 9.29
N GLN A 111 -11.85 3.86 8.31
CA GLN A 111 -11.49 5.27 8.10
C GLN A 111 -12.68 6.14 7.69
N TRP A 112 -13.60 5.61 6.86
CA TRP A 112 -14.80 6.34 6.43
C TRP A 112 -15.69 6.74 7.61
N LYS A 113 -15.83 5.88 8.62
CA LYS A 113 -16.61 6.17 9.84
C LYS A 113 -16.11 7.39 10.62
N GLN A 114 -14.89 7.86 10.38
CA GLN A 114 -14.36 9.08 11.03
C GLN A 114 -14.73 10.35 10.27
N VAL A 115 -14.89 10.25 8.95
CA VAL A 115 -15.12 11.41 8.08
C VAL A 115 -16.59 11.58 7.70
N ALA A 116 -17.39 10.51 7.80
CA ALA A 116 -18.77 10.46 7.38
C ALA A 116 -19.72 10.04 8.51
N SER A 117 -20.93 10.58 8.47
CA SER A 117 -22.05 10.11 9.30
C SER A 117 -22.78 8.91 8.67
N THR A 118 -22.47 8.59 7.41
CA THR A 118 -23.03 7.45 6.68
C THR A 118 -22.17 6.21 6.87
N GLU A 119 -22.79 5.04 6.81
CA GLU A 119 -22.05 3.78 6.83
C GLU A 119 -21.40 3.52 5.45
N ALA A 120 -20.29 2.80 5.49
CA ALA A 120 -19.65 2.24 4.30
C ALA A 120 -19.81 0.72 4.30
N ASP A 121 -20.16 0.18 3.13
CA ASP A 121 -20.36 -1.26 2.93
C ASP A 121 -19.20 -1.86 2.13
N VAL A 122 -18.77 -3.06 2.51
CA VAL A 122 -17.77 -3.81 1.74
C VAL A 122 -18.45 -4.55 0.59
N ILE A 123 -17.98 -4.31 -0.62
CA ILE A 123 -18.34 -5.08 -1.81
C ILE A 123 -17.46 -6.31 -1.87
N GLN A 124 -18.10 -7.48 -1.95
CA GLN A 124 -17.43 -8.77 -2.02
C GLN A 124 -17.48 -9.36 -3.42
N THR A 125 -18.42 -8.94 -4.27
CA THR A 125 -18.63 -9.53 -5.60
C THR A 125 -18.66 -8.53 -6.75
N LYS A 126 -18.29 -9.00 -7.96
CA LYS A 126 -18.42 -8.20 -9.20
C LYS A 126 -19.89 -7.85 -9.51
N ALA A 127 -20.84 -8.70 -9.10
CA ALA A 127 -22.26 -8.45 -9.30
C ALA A 127 -22.75 -7.29 -8.42
N GLU A 128 -22.34 -7.23 -7.15
CA GLU A 128 -22.58 -6.11 -6.25
C GLU A 128 -21.97 -4.81 -6.79
N LEU A 129 -20.71 -4.85 -7.26
CA LEU A 129 -20.07 -3.70 -7.88
C LEU A 129 -20.89 -3.16 -9.06
N LYS A 130 -21.30 -4.05 -9.97
CA LYS A 130 -22.11 -3.66 -11.13
C LYS A 130 -23.47 -3.09 -10.73
N ALA A 131 -24.14 -3.70 -9.76
CA ALA A 131 -25.43 -3.21 -9.27
C ALA A 131 -25.30 -1.83 -8.59
N ALA A 132 -24.25 -1.62 -7.80
CA ALA A 132 -24.00 -0.36 -7.12
C ALA A 132 -23.60 0.76 -8.10
N MET A 133 -22.97 0.43 -9.24
CA MET A 133 -22.61 1.40 -10.29
C MET A 133 -23.81 2.04 -10.99
N ASP A 134 -24.99 1.40 -10.93
CA ASP A 134 -26.20 1.89 -11.57
C ASP A 134 -27.06 2.75 -10.62
N ASP A 135 -26.64 2.95 -9.36
CA ASP A 135 -27.31 3.79 -8.37
C ASP A 135 -26.53 5.11 -8.16
N GLU A 136 -27.10 6.21 -8.68
CA GLU A 136 -26.50 7.55 -8.67
C GLU A 136 -26.40 8.20 -7.28
N LYS A 137 -26.88 7.53 -6.22
CA LYS A 137 -26.73 7.98 -4.83
C LYS A 137 -25.57 7.31 -4.09
N ARG A 138 -24.83 6.43 -4.77
CA ARG A 138 -23.73 5.66 -4.18
C ARG A 138 -22.39 6.13 -4.72
N GLY A 139 -21.38 6.14 -3.86
CA GLY A 139 -19.99 6.36 -4.25
C GLY A 139 -19.13 5.15 -3.91
N PHE A 140 -17.89 5.15 -4.37
CA PHE A 140 -16.94 4.07 -4.11
C PHE A 140 -15.62 4.60 -3.60
N LEU A 141 -15.13 4.02 -2.51
CA LEU A 141 -13.74 4.13 -2.09
C LEU A 141 -12.97 2.94 -2.64
N VAL A 142 -12.01 3.20 -3.50
CA VAL A 142 -11.23 2.17 -4.18
C VAL A 142 -9.74 2.38 -3.95
N PRO A 143 -8.96 1.29 -3.81
CA PRO A 143 -7.52 1.39 -3.68
C PRO A 143 -6.88 1.86 -5.00
N TRP A 144 -5.65 2.37 -4.90
CA TRP A 144 -4.88 2.91 -6.03
C TRP A 144 -4.77 1.99 -7.25
N TRP A 145 -4.75 0.66 -7.04
CA TRP A 145 -4.59 -0.34 -8.09
C TRP A 145 -5.90 -0.67 -8.81
N PHE A 146 -7.04 -0.18 -8.32
CA PHE A 146 -8.34 -0.43 -8.92
C PHE A 146 -8.48 0.26 -10.27
N ASN A 147 -8.94 -0.49 -11.28
CA ASN A 147 -9.17 0.06 -12.61
C ASN A 147 -10.53 0.78 -12.70
N SER A 148 -10.50 2.09 -12.54
CA SER A 148 -11.68 2.98 -12.59
C SER A 148 -12.17 3.30 -14.01
N LYS A 149 -11.59 2.77 -15.10
CA LYS A 149 -11.96 3.13 -16.48
C LYS A 149 -13.44 2.93 -16.80
N ALA A 150 -14.06 1.89 -16.22
CA ALA A 150 -15.50 1.64 -16.39
C ALA A 150 -16.39 2.72 -15.75
N PHE A 151 -15.88 3.40 -14.71
CA PHE A 151 -16.56 4.50 -14.04
C PHE A 151 -16.35 5.80 -14.80
N THR A 152 -15.10 6.14 -15.10
CA THR A 152 -14.76 7.40 -15.76
C THR A 152 -15.35 7.48 -17.18
N SER A 153 -15.45 6.35 -17.90
CA SER A 153 -16.17 6.29 -19.18
C SER A 153 -17.68 6.57 -19.08
N ARG A 154 -18.28 6.39 -17.89
CA ARG A 154 -19.67 6.75 -17.58
C ARG A 154 -19.81 8.16 -17.00
N GLY A 155 -18.74 8.95 -16.98
CA GLY A 155 -18.74 10.33 -16.47
C GLY A 155 -18.63 10.44 -14.94
N TRP A 156 -18.29 9.36 -14.25
CA TRP A 156 -18.00 9.41 -12.82
C TRP A 156 -16.76 10.26 -12.55
N ILE A 157 -16.77 10.95 -11.42
CA ILE A 157 -15.69 11.81 -10.97
C ILE A 157 -14.78 10.97 -10.06
N GLU A 158 -13.49 10.95 -10.40
CA GLU A 158 -12.44 10.35 -9.58
C GLU A 158 -11.70 11.44 -8.80
N THR A 159 -11.56 11.25 -7.49
CA THR A 159 -10.85 12.16 -6.59
C THR A 159 -9.85 11.35 -5.77
N GLU A 160 -8.56 11.67 -5.88
CA GLU A 160 -7.54 11.10 -5.01
C GLU A 160 -7.67 11.65 -3.59
N LEU A 161 -7.56 10.78 -2.60
CA LEU A 161 -7.68 11.13 -1.18
C LEU A 161 -6.30 11.34 -0.57
N HIS A 162 -6.11 12.43 0.16
CA HIS A 162 -4.83 12.71 0.80
C HIS A 162 -4.55 11.67 1.90
N ALA A 163 -3.29 11.22 2.05
CA ALA A 163 -2.95 10.17 3.02
C ALA A 163 -3.21 10.56 4.49
N ALA A 164 -3.26 11.87 4.80
CA ALA A 164 -3.65 12.38 6.12
C ALA A 164 -5.14 12.22 6.41
N GLU A 165 -5.99 12.19 5.37
CA GLU A 165 -7.44 11.98 5.50
C GLU A 165 -7.78 10.51 5.37
N PHE A 166 -7.02 9.80 4.53
CA PHE A 166 -7.26 8.41 4.18
C PHE A 166 -5.93 7.69 3.95
N THR A 167 -5.33 7.18 5.03
CA THR A 167 -4.00 6.56 4.99
C THR A 167 -4.08 5.20 4.29
N PRO A 168 -3.29 4.96 3.22
CA PRO A 168 -3.35 3.72 2.46
C PRO A 168 -2.65 2.57 3.21
N ARG A 169 -2.73 1.36 2.65
CA ARG A 169 -2.00 0.18 3.18
C ARG A 169 -0.50 0.28 2.95
N ALA A 170 0.27 -0.40 3.82
CA ALA A 170 1.70 -0.61 3.63
C ALA A 170 2.00 -1.17 2.23
N GLY A 171 2.93 -0.58 1.48
CA GLY A 171 3.25 -1.02 0.12
C GLY A 171 2.32 -0.45 -0.96
N ALA A 172 1.43 0.50 -0.64
CA ALA A 172 0.60 1.12 -1.66
C ALA A 172 1.43 1.87 -2.73
N GLY A 173 0.86 1.97 -3.93
CA GLY A 173 1.42 2.66 -5.10
C GLY A 173 2.47 1.87 -5.87
N CYS A 174 2.79 0.63 -5.49
CA CYS A 174 3.79 -0.19 -6.18
C CYS A 174 3.33 -1.64 -6.37
N TRP A 175 3.88 -2.28 -7.41
CA TRP A 175 3.63 -3.68 -7.73
C TRP A 175 4.81 -4.53 -7.27
N ALA A 176 4.53 -5.77 -6.90
CA ALA A 176 5.52 -6.76 -6.50
C ALA A 176 5.50 -7.94 -7.48
N PHE A 177 6.68 -8.36 -7.91
CA PHE A 177 6.89 -9.62 -8.62
C PHE A 177 7.16 -10.71 -7.59
N ILE A 178 6.28 -11.70 -7.54
CA ILE A 178 6.29 -12.75 -6.54
C ILE A 178 6.64 -14.10 -7.18
N ASP A 179 7.65 -14.76 -6.63
CA ASP A 179 7.99 -16.14 -6.93
C ASP A 179 7.36 -17.09 -5.91
N ARG A 180 6.75 -18.18 -6.39
CA ARG A 180 6.23 -19.27 -5.54
C ARG A 180 7.08 -20.54 -5.62
N GLY A 181 8.36 -20.40 -5.99
CA GLY A 181 9.32 -21.50 -6.08
C GLY A 181 9.30 -22.25 -7.42
N GLN A 182 8.82 -21.59 -8.48
CA GLN A 182 8.70 -22.16 -9.82
C GLN A 182 9.42 -21.30 -10.88
N THR A 183 10.01 -20.18 -10.49
CA THR A 183 10.70 -19.28 -11.40
C THR A 183 12.08 -19.83 -11.74
N PRO A 184 12.42 -20.05 -13.03
CA PRO A 184 13.76 -20.45 -13.43
C PRO A 184 14.81 -19.42 -13.00
N ASP A 185 15.99 -19.88 -12.56
CA ASP A 185 17.09 -19.00 -12.15
C ASP A 185 17.51 -18.01 -13.25
N SER A 186 17.33 -18.38 -14.51
CA SER A 186 17.63 -17.53 -15.67
C SER A 186 16.70 -16.31 -15.80
N ALA A 187 15.48 -16.36 -15.24
CA ALA A 187 14.53 -15.25 -15.27
C ALA A 187 14.77 -14.25 -14.13
N LEU A 188 15.43 -14.67 -13.05
CA LEU A 188 15.66 -13.84 -11.86
C LEU A 188 16.50 -12.57 -12.14
N PRO A 189 17.58 -12.59 -12.95
CA PRO A 189 18.33 -11.39 -13.26
C PRO A 189 17.47 -10.29 -13.91
N VAL A 190 16.65 -10.65 -14.90
CA VAL A 190 15.78 -9.70 -15.62
C VAL A 190 14.75 -9.09 -14.67
N LEU A 191 14.14 -9.90 -13.80
CA LEU A 191 13.15 -9.41 -12.84
C LEU A 191 13.77 -8.50 -11.77
N ARG A 192 15.04 -8.72 -11.41
CA ARG A 192 15.79 -7.84 -10.50
C ARG A 192 16.11 -6.49 -11.12
N GLU A 193 16.21 -6.38 -12.45
CA GLU A 193 16.37 -5.08 -13.12
C GLU A 193 15.14 -4.17 -12.95
N LEU A 194 13.96 -4.74 -12.68
CA LEU A 194 12.73 -4.00 -12.41
C LEU A 194 12.62 -3.51 -10.95
N HIS A 195 13.61 -3.84 -10.11
CA HIS A 195 13.61 -3.47 -8.70
C HIS A 195 13.94 -1.99 -8.52
N HIS A 196 13.07 -1.24 -7.86
CA HIS A 196 13.28 0.17 -7.55
C HIS A 196 13.79 0.36 -6.11
N PRO A 197 15.10 0.63 -5.90
CA PRO A 197 15.69 0.58 -4.56
C PRO A 197 15.07 1.57 -3.56
N ALA A 198 14.75 2.79 -4.02
CA ALA A 198 14.16 3.79 -3.14
C ALA A 198 12.75 3.40 -2.68
N THR A 199 11.94 2.78 -3.54
CA THR A 199 10.62 2.25 -3.15
C THR A 199 10.79 1.17 -2.11
N VAL A 200 11.74 0.26 -2.32
CA VAL A 200 11.95 -0.90 -1.45
C VAL A 200 12.35 -0.48 -0.05
N VAL A 201 13.22 0.52 0.10
CA VAL A 201 13.56 1.08 1.42
C VAL A 201 12.31 1.56 2.15
N LEU A 202 11.45 2.33 1.48
CA LEU A 202 10.21 2.86 2.06
C LEU A 202 9.23 1.74 2.42
N THR A 203 8.94 0.85 1.47
CA THR A 203 7.96 -0.22 1.66
C THR A 203 8.43 -1.26 2.68
N ASN A 204 9.74 -1.49 2.80
CA ASN A 204 10.29 -2.36 3.83
C ASN A 204 10.11 -1.74 5.22
N ALA A 205 10.33 -0.43 5.35
CA ALA A 205 10.09 0.27 6.61
C ALA A 205 8.60 0.22 7.00
N GLU A 206 7.68 0.49 6.06
CA GLU A 206 6.22 0.38 6.29
C GLU A 206 5.82 -1.03 6.75
N ARG A 207 6.24 -2.06 6.00
CA ARG A 207 5.90 -3.46 6.29
C ARG A 207 6.55 -3.96 7.57
N ARG A 208 7.79 -3.53 7.86
CA ARG A 208 8.48 -3.83 9.11
C ARG A 208 7.75 -3.23 10.30
N LEU A 209 7.35 -1.97 10.21
CA LEU A 209 6.62 -1.32 11.29
C LEU A 209 5.28 -2.02 11.54
N LEU A 210 4.52 -2.35 10.49
CA LEU A 210 3.27 -3.10 10.64
C LEU A 210 3.48 -4.51 11.23
N ARG A 211 4.60 -5.18 10.91
CA ARG A 211 4.96 -6.48 11.50
C ARG A 211 5.35 -6.36 12.98
N ASP A 212 6.19 -5.39 13.29
CA ASP A 212 6.80 -5.22 14.62
C ASP A 212 5.83 -4.50 15.60
N PHE A 213 4.69 -3.98 15.11
CA PHE A 213 3.66 -3.32 15.93
C PHE A 213 2.82 -4.35 16.69
N GLU A 214 3.29 -4.73 17.87
CA GLU A 214 2.65 -5.71 18.76
C GLU A 214 1.99 -5.01 19.97
N LYS A 215 0.84 -4.36 19.75
CA LYS A 215 0.01 -3.82 20.83
C LYS A 215 -1.34 -4.54 20.87
N GLU A 216 -1.75 -5.05 22.04
CA GLU A 216 -2.96 -5.88 22.17
C GLU A 216 -4.22 -5.13 21.73
N ASP A 217 -4.39 -3.90 22.23
CA ASP A 217 -5.60 -3.07 22.02
C ASP A 217 -5.50 -2.11 20.82
N GLN A 218 -4.42 -2.14 20.06
CA GLN A 218 -4.21 -1.23 18.92
C GLN A 218 -3.86 -2.00 17.66
N GLU A 219 -4.24 -1.45 16.51
CA GLU A 219 -3.89 -2.00 15.19
C GLU A 219 -3.53 -0.86 14.24
N ILE A 220 -2.36 -0.95 13.59
CA ILE A 220 -2.06 -0.09 12.44
C ILE A 220 -2.90 -0.60 11.27
N ILE A 221 -3.90 0.18 10.88
CA ILE A 221 -4.77 -0.15 9.74
C ILE A 221 -4.30 0.52 8.44
N GLY A 222 -3.50 1.59 8.51
CA GLY A 222 -2.91 2.25 7.36
C GLY A 222 -1.53 2.83 7.67
N ILE A 223 -0.63 2.80 6.70
CA ILE A 223 0.71 3.38 6.80
C ILE A 223 1.25 3.76 5.43
N LEU A 224 1.83 4.96 5.33
CA LEU A 224 2.54 5.45 4.17
C LEU A 224 3.76 6.26 4.61
N ILE A 225 4.92 5.95 4.03
CA ILE A 225 6.08 6.83 4.09
C ILE A 225 6.21 7.49 2.72
N ASP A 226 5.87 8.75 2.63
CA ASP A 226 6.03 9.54 1.43
C ASP A 226 7.39 10.25 1.41
N ARG A 227 7.89 10.57 0.22
CA ARG A 227 9.13 11.34 0.01
C ARG A 227 8.80 12.56 -0.85
N PRO A 228 8.17 13.60 -0.28
CA PRO A 228 7.72 14.77 -1.04
C PRO A 228 8.88 15.54 -1.71
N THR A 229 10.09 15.44 -1.17
CA THR A 229 11.33 15.98 -1.74
C THR A 229 12.49 15.04 -1.45
N GLU A 230 13.58 15.10 -2.22
CA GLU A 230 14.71 14.16 -2.08
C GLU A 230 15.23 14.01 -0.64
N ASP A 231 15.21 15.05 0.19
CA ASP A 231 15.80 14.98 1.54
C ASP A 231 14.78 14.96 2.69
N LYS A 232 13.49 14.77 2.38
CA LYS A 232 12.44 14.78 3.40
C LYS A 232 11.51 13.59 3.24
N TYR A 233 11.26 12.95 4.37
CA TYR A 233 10.26 11.90 4.48
C TYR A 233 9.07 12.44 5.25
N HIS A 234 7.90 11.92 4.90
CA HIS A 234 6.67 12.24 5.57
C HIS A 234 5.95 10.94 5.90
N LEU A 235 5.69 10.72 7.17
CA LEU A 235 5.06 9.52 7.66
C LEU A 235 3.58 9.80 7.95
N TYR A 236 2.72 8.95 7.40
CA TYR A 236 1.31 8.88 7.71
C TYR A 236 1.01 7.52 8.33
N ILE A 237 0.43 7.49 9.53
CA ILE A 237 -0.04 6.26 10.18
C ILE A 237 -1.48 6.44 10.63
N CYS A 238 -2.30 5.44 10.36
CA CYS A 238 -3.66 5.33 10.83
C CYS A 238 -3.77 4.13 11.78
N ILE A 239 -4.12 4.39 13.03
CA ILE A 239 -4.21 3.39 14.11
C ILE A 239 -5.65 3.31 14.58
N GLU A 240 -6.17 2.10 14.70
CA GLU A 240 -7.42 1.81 15.38
C GLU A 240 -7.15 1.39 16.83
N ASP A 241 -7.83 2.04 17.76
CA ASP A 241 -8.01 1.56 19.13
C ASP A 241 -9.19 0.58 19.15
N LYS A 242 -8.91 -0.70 19.39
CA LYS A 242 -9.92 -1.77 19.33
C LYS A 242 -10.94 -1.67 20.46
N ALA A 243 -10.54 -1.15 21.62
CA ALA A 243 -11.40 -1.01 22.78
C ALA A 243 -12.44 0.11 22.57
N GLU A 244 -11.98 1.25 22.03
CA GLU A 244 -12.85 2.41 21.80
C GLU A 244 -13.46 2.47 20.39
N ARG A 245 -13.00 1.60 19.47
CA ARG A 245 -13.29 1.66 18.02
C ARG A 245 -13.04 3.06 17.43
N LYS A 246 -12.02 3.74 17.95
CA LYS A 246 -11.62 5.07 17.48
C LYS A 246 -10.38 4.97 16.63
N ILE A 247 -10.31 5.80 15.61
CA ILE A 247 -9.15 5.91 14.75
C ILE A 247 -8.40 7.17 15.10
N LYS A 248 -7.08 7.05 15.10
CA LYS A 248 -6.14 8.14 15.32
C LYS A 248 -5.16 8.20 14.15
N TYR A 249 -4.92 9.40 13.67
CA TYR A 249 -3.99 9.67 12.57
C TYR A 249 -2.73 10.33 13.13
N LEU A 250 -1.58 9.81 12.70
CA LEU A 250 -0.29 10.45 12.89
C LEU A 250 0.19 10.96 11.54
N ASP A 251 0.40 12.26 11.47
CA ASP A 251 0.95 12.99 10.33
C ASP A 251 2.27 13.62 10.83
N TYR A 252 3.41 13.08 10.39
CA TYR A 252 4.71 13.41 10.96
C TYR A 252 5.81 13.59 9.90
N PRO A 253 6.44 14.78 9.80
CA PRO A 253 7.63 14.96 8.98
C PRO A 253 8.85 14.36 9.68
N CYS A 254 9.61 13.50 8.98
CA CYS A 254 10.82 12.89 9.53
C CYS A 254 12.06 13.13 8.63
N THR A 255 13.21 13.29 9.28
CA THR A 255 14.48 13.62 8.60
C THR A 255 15.30 12.38 8.23
N ALA A 256 14.99 11.21 8.80
CA ALA A 256 15.69 9.96 8.49
C ALA A 256 14.84 8.71 8.78
N ILE A 257 14.89 7.73 7.88
CA ILE A 257 14.18 6.43 8.04
C ILE A 257 14.84 5.53 9.09
N GLY A 258 16.16 5.68 9.33
CA GLY A 258 16.92 4.79 10.21
C GLY A 258 16.40 4.70 11.66
N ASN A 259 15.76 5.77 12.15
CA ASN A 259 15.20 5.85 13.50
C ASN A 259 13.66 5.72 13.52
N LEU A 260 13.04 5.40 12.37
CA LEU A 260 11.60 5.47 12.19
C LEU A 260 10.85 4.59 13.19
N ASN A 261 11.31 3.36 13.45
CA ASN A 261 10.64 2.49 14.42
C ASN A 261 10.64 3.09 15.82
N GLU A 262 11.81 3.48 16.35
CA GLU A 262 11.93 4.06 17.69
C GLU A 262 11.14 5.37 17.82
N GLU A 263 11.21 6.22 16.79
CA GLU A 263 10.51 7.48 16.74
C GLU A 263 8.98 7.28 16.65
N VAL A 264 8.51 6.33 15.85
CA VAL A 264 7.09 5.99 15.75
C VAL A 264 6.57 5.37 17.04
N PHE A 265 7.27 4.41 17.63
CA PHE A 265 6.85 3.83 18.90
C PHE A 265 6.79 4.90 19.99
N ARG A 266 7.80 5.77 20.07
CA ARG A 266 7.80 6.93 20.97
C ARG A 266 6.61 7.87 20.71
N LEU A 267 6.34 8.21 19.44
CA LEU A 267 5.22 9.08 19.08
C LEU A 267 3.89 8.43 19.44
N ILE A 268 3.70 7.14 19.17
CA ILE A 268 2.49 6.42 19.55
C ILE A 268 2.35 6.36 21.08
N ASP A 269 3.43 6.12 21.82
CA ASP A 269 3.37 6.12 23.28
C ASP A 269 3.02 7.52 23.83
N GLU A 270 3.61 8.58 23.26
CA GLU A 270 3.33 9.98 23.63
C GLU A 270 1.90 10.41 23.31
N TYR A 271 1.37 10.01 22.15
CA TYR A 271 0.04 10.40 21.71
C TYR A 271 -1.09 9.56 22.33
N PHE A 272 -0.80 8.31 22.73
CA PHE A 272 -1.84 7.36 23.16
C PHE A 272 -1.79 7.04 24.66
N GLU A 273 -0.70 7.32 25.36
CA GLU A 273 -0.59 7.13 26.82
C GLU A 273 -0.09 8.39 27.56
N PRO A 274 -0.73 9.56 27.40
CA PRO A 274 -0.24 10.81 28.01
C PRO A 274 -0.23 10.77 29.55
N GLU A 275 -1.05 9.91 30.16
CA GLU A 275 -1.25 9.83 31.61
C GLU A 275 -0.12 9.08 32.36
N LYS A 276 0.77 8.34 31.68
CA LYS A 276 1.91 7.67 32.34
C LYS A 276 3.11 8.60 32.63
N LYS A 277 3.04 9.87 32.22
CA LYS A 277 4.12 10.87 32.41
C LYS A 277 3.83 11.92 33.50
N GLN A 278 2.81 11.72 34.36
CA GLN A 278 2.57 12.57 35.54
C GLN A 278 3.05 11.94 36.84
#